data_AF-A0A2N2JYF2-F1
#
_entry.id   AF-A0A2N2JYF2-F1
#
_cell.length_a   1.000
_cell.length_b   1.000
_cell.length_c   1.000
_cell.angle_alpha   90.00
_cell.angle_beta   90.00
_cell.angle_gamma   90.00
#
_symmetry.space_group_name_H-M   'P 1'
#
loop_
_entity.id
_entity.type
_entity.pdbx_description
1 polymer ?
#
loop_
_entity_poly.entity_id
_entity_poly.type
_entity_poly.pdbx_seq_one_letter_code
_entity_poly.pdbx_strand_id
1 'polypeptide(L)'
;MCHAWLHAGWELGDKMETRNYDVWALRIQEAVHSRRGGKSAEAHPSPIRKLLLDLAFEAAAIVGAIGRNIDEVEIQGADRLDAMEGFLDQMLKFQEFSFIEYRYKLPSRNQPGIRFKVETGGTEARVVVHYFKDLVFWDVDDQGQRIFFEPIRFDLSRGEIRALPHPDLRAVYAGCTTWQAALRETLALPFRFLFDTREYPML
;
A
#
# COMPACT_ATOMS: atom_id res chain seq x y z
N MET A 1 13.40 -55.67 8.87
CA MET A 1 13.36 -55.13 10.24
C MET A 1 14.13 -53.81 10.26
N CYS A 2 13.58 -52.80 10.93
CA CYS A 2 14.19 -51.57 11.47
C CYS A 2 14.66 -50.43 10.54
N HIS A 3 13.70 -49.51 10.28
CA HIS A 3 13.71 -48.07 10.56
C HIS A 3 15.00 -47.33 11.02
N ALA A 4 15.27 -46.22 10.30
CA ALA A 4 15.28 -44.82 10.78
C ALA A 4 16.58 -43.97 10.65
N TRP A 5 16.31 -42.69 10.37
CA TRP A 5 17.13 -41.46 10.48
C TRP A 5 18.00 -41.02 9.29
N LEU A 6 17.52 -39.99 8.58
CA LEU A 6 18.20 -38.68 8.44
C LEU A 6 17.26 -37.68 7.70
N HIS A 7 16.41 -37.00 8.46
CA HIS A 7 15.86 -35.69 8.07
C HIS A 7 16.47 -34.67 9.02
N ALA A 8 17.42 -33.87 8.55
CA ALA A 8 17.88 -32.69 9.26
C ALA A 8 18.32 -31.65 8.24
N GLY A 9 17.65 -30.51 8.26
CA GLY A 9 18.06 -29.29 7.56
C GLY A 9 17.03 -28.81 6.57
N TRP A 10 16.07 -28.00 7.04
CA TRP A 10 15.44 -26.86 6.34
C TRP A 10 14.20 -26.36 7.11
N GLU A 11 14.36 -25.91 8.37
CA GLU A 11 13.21 -25.31 9.10
C GLU A 11 13.56 -24.09 9.97
N LEU A 12 14.77 -23.54 9.89
CA LEU A 12 15.20 -22.48 10.82
C LEU A 12 15.19 -21.05 10.24
N GLY A 13 15.02 -20.85 8.93
CA GLY A 13 14.98 -19.52 8.31
C GLY A 13 13.59 -18.87 8.32
N ASP A 14 12.55 -19.64 8.02
CA ASP A 14 11.21 -19.13 7.70
C ASP A 14 10.36 -18.81 8.95
N LYS A 15 10.69 -19.46 10.09
CA LYS A 15 10.02 -19.20 11.38
C LYS A 15 10.51 -17.93 12.07
N MET A 16 11.66 -17.38 11.69
CA MET A 16 12.26 -16.24 12.42
C MET A 16 11.75 -14.88 11.92
N GLU A 17 11.52 -14.72 10.62
CA GLU A 17 10.97 -13.48 10.04
C GLU A 17 9.47 -13.33 10.32
N THR A 18 8.70 -14.42 10.16
CA THR A 18 7.27 -14.46 10.46
C THR A 18 6.98 -14.10 11.92
N ARG A 19 7.80 -14.61 12.86
CA ARG A 19 7.73 -14.25 14.29
C ARG A 19 8.02 -12.77 14.56
N ASN A 20 8.89 -12.15 13.76
CA ASN A 20 9.25 -10.75 13.97
C ASN A 20 8.12 -9.82 13.50
N TYR A 21 7.48 -10.15 12.39
CA TYR A 21 6.29 -9.45 11.90
C TYR A 21 5.10 -9.62 12.83
N ASP A 22 4.85 -10.84 13.33
CA ASP A 22 3.75 -11.12 14.25
C ASP A 22 3.94 -10.40 15.59
N VAL A 23 5.16 -10.39 16.12
CA VAL A 23 5.50 -9.65 17.35
C VAL A 23 5.37 -8.14 17.14
N TRP A 24 5.75 -7.63 15.97
CA TRP A 24 5.56 -6.22 15.63
C TRP A 24 4.07 -5.87 15.50
N ALA A 25 3.28 -6.70 14.82
CA ALA A 25 1.84 -6.53 14.67
C ALA A 25 1.10 -6.59 16.02
N LEU A 26 1.49 -7.52 16.91
CA LEU A 26 0.99 -7.62 18.28
C LEU A 26 1.32 -6.36 19.10
N ARG A 27 2.56 -5.86 19.04
CA ARG A 27 2.96 -4.63 19.73
C ARG A 27 2.22 -3.39 19.21
N ILE A 28 1.91 -3.35 17.91
CA ILE A 28 1.06 -2.31 17.34
C ILE A 28 -0.37 -2.45 17.87
N GLN A 29 -0.95 -3.66 17.88
CA GLN A 29 -2.28 -3.87 18.45
C GLN A 29 -2.33 -3.48 19.94
N GLU A 30 -1.35 -3.86 20.75
CA GLU A 30 -1.27 -3.46 22.16
C GLU A 30 -1.16 -1.93 22.33
N ALA A 31 -0.37 -1.27 21.48
CA ALA A 31 -0.27 0.18 21.46
C ALA A 31 -1.60 0.86 21.04
N VAL A 32 -2.35 0.27 20.09
CA VAL A 32 -3.68 0.73 19.63
C VAL A 32 -4.68 0.68 20.78
N HIS A 33 -4.70 -0.42 21.54
CA HIS A 33 -5.66 -0.63 22.60
C HIS A 33 -5.34 0.19 23.86
N SER A 34 -4.06 0.39 24.19
CA SER A 34 -3.63 1.18 25.36
C SER A 34 -3.89 2.69 25.21
N ARG A 35 -3.95 3.22 23.99
CA ARG A 35 -4.19 4.66 23.74
C ARG A 35 -5.66 5.08 23.74
N ARG A 36 -6.63 4.15 23.70
CA ARG A 36 -8.07 4.48 23.75
C ARG A 36 -8.52 5.17 25.06
N GLY A 37 -7.68 5.23 26.08
CA GLY A 37 -7.96 5.94 27.36
C GLY A 37 -7.23 7.26 27.58
N GLY A 38 -6.30 7.66 26.70
CA GLY A 38 -5.47 8.84 26.90
C GLY A 38 -5.85 9.98 25.95
N LYS A 39 -6.64 10.95 26.42
CA LYS A 39 -6.74 12.26 25.75
C LYS A 39 -5.37 12.92 25.81
N SER A 40 -4.55 12.73 24.78
CA SER A 40 -3.30 13.47 24.62
C SER A 40 -3.61 14.86 24.10
N ALA A 41 -3.03 15.86 24.76
CA ALA A 41 -3.21 17.28 24.50
C ALA A 41 -2.94 17.63 23.03
N GLU A 42 -3.64 18.68 22.57
CA GLU A 42 -3.57 19.28 21.24
C GLU A 42 -2.12 19.58 20.81
N ALA A 43 -1.44 18.60 20.24
CA ALA A 43 -0.30 18.85 19.36
C ALA A 43 -0.87 19.23 18.00
N HIS A 44 -0.53 20.42 17.48
CA HIS A 44 -0.86 20.76 16.11
C HIS A 44 -0.31 19.66 15.17
N PRO A 45 -1.16 18.98 14.39
CA PRO A 45 -0.73 17.87 13.56
C PRO A 45 0.32 18.35 12.56
N SER A 46 1.39 17.58 12.40
CA SER A 46 2.42 17.85 11.38
C SER A 46 1.75 18.07 10.02
N PRO A 47 2.18 19.07 9.21
CA PRO A 47 1.61 19.31 7.89
C PRO A 47 1.58 18.04 7.02
N ILE A 48 2.61 17.20 7.10
CA ILE A 48 2.69 15.92 6.38
C ILE A 48 1.62 14.94 6.87
N ARG A 49 1.38 14.87 8.19
CA ARG A 49 0.32 14.02 8.77
C ARG A 49 -1.03 14.36 8.14
N LYS A 50 -1.35 15.64 8.03
CA LYS A 50 -2.60 16.10 7.41
C LYS A 50 -2.69 15.65 5.95
N LEU A 51 -1.66 15.89 5.15
CA LEU A 51 -1.67 15.51 3.73
C LEU A 51 -1.80 14.00 3.52
N LEU A 52 -1.15 13.19 4.36
CA LEU A 52 -1.27 11.74 4.32
C LEU A 52 -2.70 11.30 4.67
N LEU A 53 -3.32 11.89 5.68
CA LEU A 53 -4.71 11.61 6.02
C LEU A 53 -5.66 12.03 4.89
N ASP A 54 -5.48 13.22 4.30
CA ASP A 54 -6.28 13.70 3.17
C ASP A 54 -6.20 12.70 1.99
N LEU A 55 -4.99 12.22 1.66
CA LEU A 55 -4.79 11.19 0.63
C LEU A 55 -5.50 9.89 0.99
N ALA A 56 -5.41 9.46 2.25
CA ALA A 56 -5.97 8.21 2.72
C ALA A 56 -7.51 8.22 2.72
N PHE A 57 -8.11 9.32 3.15
CA PHE A 57 -9.56 9.52 3.11
C PHE A 57 -10.08 9.50 1.67
N GLU A 58 -9.43 10.21 0.76
CA GLU A 58 -9.80 10.22 -0.65
C GLU A 58 -9.67 8.82 -1.26
N ALA A 59 -8.57 8.11 -0.97
CA ALA A 59 -8.33 6.76 -1.46
C ALA A 59 -9.42 5.77 -0.99
N ALA A 60 -9.79 5.82 0.29
CA ALA A 60 -10.86 4.97 0.81
C ALA A 60 -12.24 5.34 0.27
N ALA A 61 -12.51 6.63 0.05
CA ALA A 61 -13.75 7.06 -0.59
C ALA A 61 -13.87 6.50 -2.02
N ILE A 62 -12.78 6.56 -2.80
CA ILE A 62 -12.70 6.01 -4.16
C ILE A 62 -12.86 4.49 -4.14
N VAL A 63 -12.08 3.78 -3.32
CA VAL A 63 -12.16 2.31 -3.20
C VAL A 63 -13.55 1.87 -2.75
N GLY A 64 -14.12 2.55 -1.77
CA GLY A 64 -15.48 2.29 -1.31
C GLY A 64 -16.52 2.53 -2.41
N ALA A 65 -16.34 3.55 -3.25
CA ALA A 65 -17.20 3.78 -4.41
C ALA A 65 -17.06 2.67 -5.46
N ILE A 66 -15.84 2.23 -5.77
CA ILE A 66 -15.58 1.12 -6.69
C ILE A 66 -16.29 -0.15 -6.19
N GLY A 67 -16.04 -0.57 -4.95
CA GLY A 67 -16.61 -1.80 -4.39
C GLY A 67 -18.14 -1.77 -4.23
N ARG A 68 -18.78 -0.59 -4.24
CA ARG A 68 -20.25 -0.46 -4.24
C ARG A 68 -20.87 -0.48 -5.64
N ASN A 69 -20.09 -0.23 -6.69
CA ASN A 69 -20.62 -0.05 -8.06
C ASN A 69 -20.14 -1.13 -9.04
N ILE A 70 -19.25 -2.02 -8.61
CA ILE A 70 -18.79 -3.15 -9.43
C ILE A 70 -19.00 -4.43 -8.62
N ASP A 71 -20.10 -5.13 -8.91
CA ASP A 71 -20.61 -6.25 -8.10
C ASP A 71 -19.61 -7.42 -8.02
N GLU A 72 -18.82 -7.63 -9.06
CA GLU A 72 -17.85 -8.73 -9.15
C GLU A 72 -16.52 -8.45 -8.43
N VAL A 73 -16.38 -7.30 -7.76
CA VAL A 73 -15.12 -6.84 -7.17
C VAL A 73 -15.24 -6.70 -5.67
N GLU A 74 -14.49 -7.52 -4.92
CA GLU A 74 -14.26 -7.30 -3.49
C GLU A 74 -12.90 -6.61 -3.29
N ILE A 75 -12.88 -5.44 -2.66
CA ILE A 75 -11.64 -4.73 -2.33
C ILE A 75 -11.38 -4.80 -0.83
N GLN A 76 -10.19 -5.29 -0.46
CA GLN A 76 -9.77 -5.41 0.93
C GLN A 76 -8.77 -4.31 1.31
N GLY A 77 -8.76 -3.92 2.59
CA GLY A 77 -7.87 -2.87 3.12
C GLY A 77 -8.52 -1.49 3.27
N ALA A 78 -9.78 -1.33 2.85
CA ALA A 78 -10.55 -0.09 2.94
C ALA A 78 -10.88 0.36 4.38
N ASP A 79 -10.81 -0.55 5.35
CA ASP A 79 -11.24 -0.39 6.73
C ASP A 79 -10.11 -0.01 7.71
N ARG A 80 -8.87 0.16 7.22
CA ARG A 80 -7.69 0.35 8.09
C ARG A 80 -7.40 1.80 8.50
N LEU A 81 -8.21 2.76 8.05
CA LEU A 81 -8.00 4.19 8.28
C LEU A 81 -8.01 4.58 9.77
N ASP A 82 -9.00 4.11 10.53
CA ASP A 82 -9.19 4.47 11.93
C ASP A 82 -8.02 4.01 12.81
N ALA A 83 -7.47 2.83 12.50
CA ALA A 83 -6.28 2.32 13.18
C ALA A 83 -5.03 3.13 12.79
N MET A 84 -4.93 3.60 11.55
CA MET A 84 -3.75 4.31 11.05
C MET A 84 -3.62 5.73 11.60
N GLU A 85 -4.74 6.43 11.80
CA GLU A 85 -4.74 7.81 12.31
C GLU A 85 -4.04 7.94 13.67
N GLY A 86 -4.20 6.95 14.55
CA GLY A 86 -3.63 6.93 15.90
C GLY A 86 -2.11 6.71 15.96
N PHE A 87 -1.50 6.21 14.87
CA PHE A 87 -0.08 5.81 14.82
C PHE A 87 0.77 6.58 13.83
N LEU A 88 0.16 7.41 12.97
CA LEU A 88 0.86 8.06 11.87
C LEU A 88 2.06 8.91 12.32
N ASP A 89 1.96 9.63 13.45
CA ASP A 89 3.08 10.42 13.98
C ASP A 89 4.26 9.56 14.44
N GLN A 90 4.04 8.29 14.84
CA GLN A 90 5.13 7.37 15.14
C GLN A 90 5.72 6.80 13.85
N MET A 91 4.87 6.49 12.87
CA MET A 91 5.30 5.98 11.56
C MET A 91 6.15 7.01 10.81
N LEU A 92 5.85 8.30 10.94
CA LEU A 92 6.63 9.39 10.33
C LEU A 92 8.06 9.53 10.86
N LYS A 93 8.44 8.81 11.93
CA LYS A 93 9.83 8.75 12.41
C LYS A 93 10.71 7.81 11.57
N PHE A 94 10.11 6.93 10.77
CA PHE A 94 10.82 6.04 9.86
C PHE A 94 11.07 6.74 8.53
N GLN A 95 12.20 6.43 7.89
CA GLN A 95 12.55 6.95 6.56
C GLN A 95 11.57 6.48 5.48
N GLU A 96 10.97 5.30 5.69
CA GLU A 96 9.95 4.77 4.81
C GLU A 96 9.03 3.79 5.55
N PHE A 97 7.78 3.69 5.09
CA PHE A 97 6.84 2.69 5.57
C PHE A 97 5.68 2.46 4.58
N SER A 98 5.09 1.26 4.62
CA SER A 98 3.83 0.99 3.91
C SER A 98 2.67 1.70 4.61
N PHE A 99 1.96 2.54 3.87
CA PHE A 99 0.87 3.37 4.37
C PHE A 99 -0.48 2.68 4.22
N ILE A 100 -0.88 2.44 2.98
CA ILE A 100 -2.18 1.86 2.61
C ILE A 100 -1.92 0.75 1.60
N GLU A 101 -2.68 -0.32 1.69
CA GLU A 101 -2.68 -1.37 0.67
C GLU A 101 -4.11 -1.80 0.36
N TYR A 102 -4.44 -1.84 -0.93
CA TYR A 102 -5.70 -2.35 -1.43
C TYR A 102 -5.46 -3.59 -2.27
N ARG A 103 -6.19 -4.65 -1.96
CA ARG A 103 -6.20 -5.90 -2.74
C ARG A 103 -7.55 -6.04 -3.43
N TYR A 104 -7.52 -6.19 -4.74
CA TYR A 104 -8.70 -6.39 -5.57
C TYR A 104 -8.90 -7.88 -5.79
N LYS A 105 -9.97 -8.46 -5.27
CA LYS A 105 -10.38 -9.81 -5.63
C LYS A 105 -11.28 -9.74 -6.85
N LEU A 106 -10.81 -10.36 -7.92
CA LEU A 106 -11.46 -10.34 -9.22
C LEU A 106 -11.83 -11.78 -9.62
N PRO A 107 -12.86 -11.97 -10.47
CA PRO A 107 -13.25 -13.32 -10.92
C PRO A 107 -12.13 -14.05 -11.67
N SER A 108 -11.18 -13.32 -12.25
CA SER A 108 -10.07 -13.82 -13.09
C SER A 108 -8.96 -14.56 -12.33
N ARG A 109 -9.18 -14.99 -11.08
CA ARG A 109 -8.21 -15.59 -10.13
C ARG A 109 -7.07 -14.67 -9.69
N ASN A 110 -6.59 -13.76 -10.55
CA ASN A 110 -5.56 -12.79 -10.17
C ASN A 110 -6.09 -11.79 -9.14
N GLN A 111 -5.26 -11.45 -8.15
CA GLN A 111 -5.61 -10.49 -7.10
C GLN A 111 -4.67 -9.27 -7.09
N PRO A 112 -4.83 -8.33 -8.04
CA PRO A 112 -3.95 -7.19 -8.15
C PRO A 112 -3.97 -6.31 -6.90
N GLY A 113 -2.83 -5.67 -6.66
CA GLY A 113 -2.56 -4.88 -5.48
C GLY A 113 -2.13 -3.47 -5.80
N ILE A 114 -2.60 -2.52 -4.99
CA ILE A 114 -2.05 -1.17 -4.96
C ILE A 114 -1.57 -0.89 -3.55
N ARG A 115 -0.28 -0.62 -3.40
CA ARG A 115 0.34 -0.20 -2.14
C ARG A 115 0.83 1.24 -2.25
N PHE A 116 0.53 2.03 -1.23
CA PHE A 116 1.08 3.36 -1.02
C PHE A 116 2.20 3.25 -0.01
N LYS A 117 3.42 3.59 -0.38
CA LYS A 117 4.59 3.64 0.49
C LYS A 117 4.93 5.10 0.75
N VAL A 118 5.05 5.51 2.01
CA VAL A 118 5.59 6.82 2.37
C VAL A 118 7.11 6.72 2.37
N GLU A 119 7.76 7.73 1.81
CA GLU A 119 9.20 7.97 1.92
C GLU A 119 9.41 9.37 2.48
N THR A 120 10.18 9.48 3.56
CA THR A 120 10.51 10.71 4.28
C THR A 120 12.02 10.97 4.33
N GLY A 121 12.83 10.10 3.70
CA GLY A 121 14.28 10.24 3.64
C GLY A 121 14.74 11.40 2.75
N GLY A 122 15.48 12.36 3.33
CA GLY A 122 16.05 13.51 2.61
C GLY A 122 15.26 14.81 2.87
N THR A 123 15.21 15.70 1.88
CA THR A 123 14.50 17.00 1.95
C THR A 123 13.03 16.93 1.53
N GLU A 124 12.55 15.78 1.04
CA GLU A 124 11.25 15.68 0.38
C GLU A 124 10.46 14.46 0.88
N ALA A 125 9.29 14.72 1.48
CA ALA A 125 8.32 13.68 1.80
C ALA A 125 7.48 13.36 0.56
N ARG A 126 7.25 12.08 0.29
CA ARG A 126 6.46 11.62 -0.86
C ARG A 126 5.74 10.30 -0.57
N VAL A 127 4.72 10.02 -1.36
CA VAL A 127 4.06 8.72 -1.43
C VAL A 127 4.35 8.08 -2.78
N VAL A 128 5.01 6.93 -2.78
CA VAL A 128 5.25 6.12 -3.97
C VAL A 128 4.14 5.07 -4.05
N VAL A 129 3.51 4.93 -5.22
CA VAL A 129 2.50 3.90 -5.44
C VAL A 129 3.17 2.71 -6.10
N HIS A 130 3.02 1.52 -5.52
CA HIS A 130 3.40 0.26 -6.13
C HIS A 130 2.14 -0.45 -6.62
N TYR A 131 2.15 -0.87 -7.88
CA TYR A 131 1.16 -1.75 -8.48
C TYR A 131 1.74 -3.17 -8.59
N PHE A 132 1.01 -4.13 -8.04
CA PHE A 132 1.31 -5.57 -8.12
C PHE A 132 0.26 -6.25 -8.99
N LYS A 133 0.71 -7.11 -9.91
CA LYS A 133 -0.18 -7.95 -10.73
C LYS A 133 -1.03 -8.88 -9.87
N ASP A 134 -0.41 -9.45 -8.84
CA ASP A 134 -1.04 -10.36 -7.90
C ASP A 134 -0.37 -10.26 -6.51
N LEU A 135 -1.16 -10.06 -5.46
CA LEU A 135 -0.71 -10.01 -4.06
C LEU A 135 -0.77 -11.37 -3.34
N VAL A 136 -1.34 -12.39 -3.97
CA VAL A 136 -1.40 -13.76 -3.46
C VAL A 136 -0.25 -14.58 -4.04
N PHE A 137 -0.04 -14.50 -5.35
CA PHE A 137 1.06 -15.18 -6.03
C PHE A 137 2.05 -14.15 -6.55
N TRP A 138 3.06 -13.87 -5.72
CA TRP A 138 4.04 -12.83 -6.01
C TRP A 138 4.96 -13.25 -7.14
N ASP A 139 4.97 -12.46 -8.21
CA ASP A 139 6.05 -12.48 -9.19
C ASP A 139 7.32 -11.94 -8.51
N VAL A 140 8.43 -12.65 -8.69
CA VAL A 140 9.75 -12.26 -8.16
C VAL A 140 10.80 -12.28 -9.25
N ASP A 141 11.80 -11.42 -9.14
CA ASP A 141 12.95 -11.42 -10.02
C ASP A 141 13.95 -12.54 -9.69
N ASP A 142 15.04 -12.62 -10.44
CA ASP A 142 16.11 -13.62 -10.25
C ASP A 142 16.79 -13.54 -8.86
N GLN A 143 16.58 -12.45 -8.12
CA GLN A 143 17.09 -12.24 -6.76
C GLN A 143 16.02 -12.50 -5.69
N GLY A 144 14.82 -12.92 -6.08
CA GLY A 144 13.69 -13.13 -5.17
C GLY A 144 13.00 -11.84 -4.72
N GLN A 145 13.30 -10.69 -5.34
CA GLN A 145 12.62 -9.45 -5.02
C GLN A 145 11.27 -9.38 -5.73
N ARG A 146 10.25 -8.90 -5.00
CA ARG A 146 8.89 -8.75 -5.53
C ARG A 146 8.89 -7.79 -6.71
N ILE A 147 8.33 -8.24 -7.82
CA ILE A 147 8.15 -7.42 -9.01
C ILE A 147 6.93 -6.52 -8.82
N PHE A 148 7.12 -5.23 -9.04
CA PHE A 148 6.06 -4.23 -9.05
C PHE A 148 6.37 -3.13 -10.04
N PHE A 149 5.34 -2.36 -10.37
CA PHE A 149 5.48 -1.17 -11.19
C PHE A 149 5.07 0.07 -10.40
N GLU A 150 5.74 1.20 -10.65
CA GLU A 150 5.46 2.48 -10.00
C GLU A 150 4.68 3.41 -10.94
N PRO A 151 3.33 3.38 -10.96
CA PRO A 151 2.54 4.18 -11.90
C PRO A 151 2.60 5.69 -11.64
N ILE A 152 2.76 6.08 -10.38
CA ILE A 152 2.66 7.47 -9.95
C ILE A 152 3.36 7.68 -8.61
N ARG A 153 3.84 8.90 -8.39
CA ARG A 153 4.29 9.40 -7.09
C ARG A 153 3.47 10.61 -6.69
N PHE A 154 3.23 10.79 -5.40
CA PHE A 154 2.62 12.00 -4.83
C PHE A 154 3.66 12.73 -3.99
N ASP A 155 4.12 13.89 -4.46
CA ASP A 155 5.03 14.77 -3.73
C ASP A 155 4.26 15.56 -2.65
N LEU A 156 4.82 15.60 -1.43
CA LEU A 156 4.26 16.27 -0.26
C LEU A 156 5.16 17.41 0.26
N SER A 157 6.32 17.65 -0.36
CA SER A 157 7.39 18.53 0.13
C SER A 157 6.97 20.00 0.34
N ARG A 158 5.96 20.47 -0.41
CA ARG A 158 5.51 21.88 -0.41
C ARG A 158 4.28 22.15 0.44
N GLY A 159 3.88 21.21 1.31
CA GLY A 159 2.65 21.36 2.09
C GLY A 159 1.38 21.18 1.25
N GLU A 160 1.51 20.65 0.03
CA GLU A 160 0.42 20.29 -0.87
C GLU A 160 0.69 18.91 -1.49
N ILE A 161 -0.36 18.24 -1.97
CA ILE A 161 -0.22 16.96 -2.69
C ILE A 161 -0.10 17.24 -4.18
N ARG A 162 1.02 16.83 -4.79
CA ARG A 162 1.24 16.95 -6.24
C ARG A 162 1.41 15.59 -6.87
N ALA A 163 0.56 15.27 -7.85
CA ALA A 163 0.65 14.03 -8.61
C ALA A 163 1.76 14.12 -9.66
N LEU A 164 2.65 13.13 -9.66
CA LEU A 164 3.77 12.97 -10.59
C LEU A 164 3.69 11.58 -11.25
N PRO A 165 2.91 11.44 -12.34
CA PRO A 165 2.79 10.18 -13.06
C PRO A 165 4.10 9.68 -13.64
N HIS A 166 4.25 8.36 -13.77
CA HIS A 166 5.33 7.76 -14.53
C HIS A 166 5.29 8.26 -15.99
N PRO A 167 6.44 8.61 -16.62
CA PRO A 167 6.48 9.09 -18.01
C PRO A 167 5.68 8.24 -19.00
N ASP A 168 5.80 6.92 -18.87
CA ASP A 168 5.14 5.92 -19.74
C ASP A 168 3.62 5.86 -19.57
N LEU A 169 3.10 6.35 -18.45
CA LEU A 169 1.66 6.47 -18.22
C LEU A 169 1.13 7.88 -18.45
N ARG A 170 1.91 8.82 -19.00
CA ARG A 170 1.44 10.20 -19.25
C ARG A 170 0.11 10.26 -19.99
N ALA A 171 -0.11 9.39 -20.97
CA ALA A 171 -1.37 9.34 -21.70
C ALA A 171 -2.57 8.93 -20.82
N VAL A 172 -2.37 7.98 -19.89
CA VAL A 172 -3.41 7.54 -18.94
C VAL A 172 -3.79 8.69 -18.00
N TYR A 173 -2.82 9.51 -17.60
CA TYR A 173 -3.02 10.61 -16.65
C TYR A 173 -3.23 11.98 -17.30
N ALA A 174 -3.27 12.09 -18.64
CA ALA A 174 -3.27 13.38 -19.35
C ALA A 174 -4.45 14.30 -18.97
N GLY A 175 -5.59 13.72 -18.60
CA GLY A 175 -6.78 14.47 -18.15
C GLY A 175 -6.82 14.77 -16.65
N CYS A 176 -5.84 14.34 -15.86
CA CYS A 176 -5.83 14.51 -14.42
C CYS A 176 -5.27 15.89 -14.05
N THR A 177 -6.16 16.87 -13.89
CA THR A 177 -5.78 18.24 -13.48
C THR A 177 -5.64 18.41 -11.97
N THR A 178 -6.05 17.41 -11.18
CA THR A 178 -5.95 17.40 -9.72
C THR A 178 -5.30 16.11 -9.23
N TRP A 179 -4.71 16.12 -8.03
CA TRP A 179 -4.14 14.91 -7.44
C TRP A 179 -5.21 13.86 -7.14
N GLN A 180 -6.44 14.27 -6.80
CA GLN A 180 -7.57 13.36 -6.59
C GLN A 180 -7.96 12.65 -7.89
N ALA A 181 -7.98 13.36 -9.02
CA ALA A 181 -8.23 12.75 -10.33
C ALA A 181 -7.15 11.71 -10.64
N ALA A 182 -5.87 12.04 -10.40
CA ALA A 182 -4.77 11.09 -10.58
C ALA A 182 -4.87 9.90 -9.63
N LEU A 183 -5.26 10.11 -8.37
CA LEU A 183 -5.48 9.03 -7.41
C LEU A 183 -6.62 8.11 -7.86
N ARG A 184 -7.72 8.67 -8.37
CA ARG A 184 -8.83 7.91 -8.93
C ARG A 184 -8.41 7.06 -10.12
N GLU A 185 -7.70 7.64 -11.08
CA GLU A 185 -7.18 6.87 -12.23
C GLU A 185 -6.21 5.76 -11.78
N THR A 186 -5.40 6.04 -10.75
CA THR A 186 -4.46 5.06 -10.16
C THR A 186 -5.19 3.89 -9.52
N LEU A 187 -6.21 4.15 -8.71
CA LEU A 187 -7.03 3.12 -8.08
C LEU A 187 -7.88 2.34 -9.10
N ALA A 188 -8.13 2.91 -10.27
CA ALA A 188 -8.80 2.23 -11.38
C ALA A 188 -7.86 1.41 -12.29
N LEU A 189 -6.52 1.48 -12.10
CA LEU A 189 -5.55 0.74 -12.92
C LEU A 189 -5.81 -0.78 -12.99
N PRO A 190 -6.21 -1.48 -11.91
CA PRO A 190 -6.51 -2.91 -11.99
C PRO A 190 -7.54 -3.22 -13.06
N PHE A 191 -8.56 -2.38 -13.23
CA PHE A 191 -9.58 -2.56 -14.26
C PHE A 191 -9.07 -2.24 -15.66
N ARG A 192 -8.15 -1.28 -15.81
CA ARG A 192 -7.52 -1.02 -17.10
C ARG A 192 -6.70 -2.22 -17.57
N PHE A 193 -5.92 -2.81 -16.67
CA PHE A 193 -5.08 -3.97 -17.00
C PHE A 193 -5.83 -5.30 -17.05
N LEU A 194 -7.07 -5.36 -16.55
CA LEU A 194 -7.95 -6.51 -16.79
C LEU A 194 -8.37 -6.65 -18.25
N PHE A 195 -8.50 -5.53 -18.97
CA PHE A 195 -9.00 -5.51 -20.35
C PHE A 195 -7.91 -5.20 -21.38
N ASP A 196 -6.72 -4.77 -20.96
CA ASP A 196 -5.54 -4.63 -21.82
C ASP A 196 -4.62 -5.84 -21.65
N THR A 197 -4.56 -6.69 -22.69
CA THR A 197 -3.73 -7.90 -22.73
C THR A 197 -2.27 -7.63 -23.07
N ARG A 198 -1.90 -6.37 -23.32
CA ARG A 198 -0.49 -5.99 -23.39
C ARG A 198 0.07 -6.14 -21.99
N GLU A 199 0.80 -7.23 -21.79
CA GLU A 199 1.62 -7.45 -20.60
C GLU A 199 2.33 -6.15 -20.30
N TYR A 200 2.04 -5.59 -19.13
CA TYR A 200 2.69 -4.45 -18.50
C TYR A 200 3.19 -3.37 -19.46
N PRO A 201 2.70 -2.12 -19.39
CA PRO A 201 3.30 -1.05 -20.18
C PRO A 201 4.83 -0.95 -20.06
N MET A 202 5.46 -1.51 -19.02
CA MET A 202 6.90 -1.76 -18.93
C MET A 202 7.32 -2.87 -17.93
N LEU A 203 7.16 -4.16 -18.28
CA LEU A 203 8.00 -5.25 -17.76
C LEU A 203 8.46 -6.13 -18.92
#